data_AF-A0A968SB03-F1
#
_entry.id   AF-A0A968SB03-F1
#
_cell.length_a   1.000
_cell.length_b   1.000
_cell.length_c   1.000
_cell.angle_alpha   90.00
_cell.angle_beta   90.00
_cell.angle_gamma   90.00
#
_symmetry.space_group_name_H-M   'P 1'
#
loop_
_entity.id
_entity.type
_entity.pdbx_description
1 polymer ?
#
loop_
_entity_poly.entity_id
_entity_poly.type
_entity_poly.pdbx_seq_one_letter_code
_entity_poly.pdbx_strand_id
1 'polypeptide(L)'
;MTKLSWHPQIHPALAQDNFDAVTSFYEQAVETEPEVISHYWYLGIAYLLQGREEEAQSTWLLVFMGADPAASDSLTGELAQILDTEAKRQEVQEDWQKAWLLRGHLRELAPALVNNVLQLLALEMTLEQYVPERLEEVQLKELLAQTPATLVDSELLLRVLTKSLYHPSRQAIEFIEATLHHTDRARDFILNLIMQFLAFSENTAGVSSPLMPLKSA
;
A
#
# COMPACT_ATOMS: atom_id res chain seq x y z
N MET A 1 -7.12 -20.71 -15.32
CA MET A 1 -7.65 -19.62 -14.48
C MET A 1 -7.86 -18.43 -15.38
N THR A 2 -9.11 -18.02 -15.57
CA THR A 2 -9.46 -16.79 -16.27
C THR A 2 -8.82 -15.63 -15.51
N LYS A 3 -8.04 -14.79 -16.19
CA LYS A 3 -7.44 -13.62 -15.56
C LYS A 3 -8.57 -12.69 -15.14
N LEU A 4 -8.75 -12.45 -13.85
CA LEU A 4 -9.70 -11.46 -13.34
C LEU A 4 -9.26 -10.09 -13.88
N SER A 5 -10.06 -9.54 -14.79
CA SER A 5 -9.85 -8.21 -15.36
C SER A 5 -11.17 -7.55 -15.63
N TRP A 6 -11.14 -6.23 -15.72
CA TRP A 6 -12.21 -5.42 -16.28
C TRP A 6 -12.80 -6.03 -17.55
N HIS A 7 -14.11 -5.83 -17.73
CA HIS A 7 -14.79 -6.30 -18.92
C HIS A 7 -14.26 -5.57 -20.17
N PRO A 8 -13.99 -6.26 -21.30
CA PRO A 8 -13.39 -5.62 -22.47
C PRO A 8 -14.19 -4.45 -23.04
N GLN A 9 -15.52 -4.46 -22.88
CA GLN A 9 -16.39 -3.38 -23.39
C GLN A 9 -16.15 -2.04 -22.70
N ILE A 10 -15.65 -2.03 -21.45
CA ILE A 10 -15.41 -0.80 -20.70
C ILE A 10 -13.96 -0.29 -20.79
N HIS A 11 -13.08 -1.01 -21.51
CA HIS A 11 -11.70 -0.54 -21.75
C HIS A 11 -11.62 0.87 -22.37
N PRO A 12 -12.46 1.27 -23.35
CA PRO A 12 -12.45 2.63 -23.87
C PRO A 12 -12.79 3.67 -22.79
N ALA A 13 -13.72 3.35 -21.88
CA ALA A 13 -14.09 4.23 -20.78
C ALA A 13 -12.97 4.34 -19.73
N LEU A 14 -12.32 3.23 -19.38
CA LEU A 14 -11.15 3.22 -18.49
C LEU A 14 -9.98 4.04 -19.04
N ALA A 15 -9.77 4.01 -20.36
CA ALA A 15 -8.72 4.78 -21.01
C ALA A 15 -9.00 6.29 -21.02
N GLN A 16 -10.25 6.68 -20.80
CA GLN A 16 -10.70 8.08 -20.73
C GLN A 16 -10.99 8.53 -19.29
N ASP A 17 -10.69 7.68 -18.28
CA ASP A 17 -11.11 7.86 -16.89
C ASP A 17 -12.60 8.18 -16.72
N ASN A 18 -13.43 7.71 -17.67
CA ASN A 18 -14.87 7.88 -17.63
C ASN A 18 -15.50 6.80 -16.74
N PHE A 19 -15.32 6.95 -15.43
CA PHE A 19 -15.87 6.02 -14.46
C PHE A 19 -17.41 6.07 -14.37
N ASP A 20 -18.07 7.12 -14.85
CA ASP A 20 -19.54 7.14 -14.95
C ASP A 20 -20.01 6.03 -15.91
N ALA A 21 -19.39 5.91 -17.08
CA ALA A 21 -19.71 4.85 -18.03
C ALA A 21 -19.32 3.45 -17.51
N VAL A 22 -18.23 3.32 -16.74
CA VAL A 22 -17.84 2.06 -16.11
C VAL A 22 -18.87 1.64 -15.06
N THR A 23 -19.26 2.56 -14.18
CA THR A 23 -20.27 2.34 -13.15
C THR A 23 -21.61 1.94 -13.77
N SER A 24 -22.13 2.70 -14.75
CA SER A 24 -23.40 2.35 -15.41
C SER A 24 -23.38 0.97 -16.08
N PHE A 25 -22.25 0.57 -16.65
CA PHE A 25 -22.09 -0.77 -17.22
C PHE A 25 -22.24 -1.85 -16.14
N TYR A 26 -21.58 -1.70 -15.00
CA TYR A 26 -21.62 -2.71 -13.93
C TYR A 26 -22.92 -2.66 -13.12
N GLU A 27 -23.56 -1.49 -12.96
CA GLU A 27 -24.93 -1.37 -12.43
C GLU A 27 -25.90 -2.20 -13.28
N GLN A 28 -25.84 -2.04 -14.61
CA GLN A 28 -26.66 -2.86 -15.51
C GLN A 28 -26.29 -4.35 -15.41
N ALA A 29 -25.01 -4.69 -15.29
CA ALA A 29 -24.55 -6.07 -15.22
C ALA A 29 -25.05 -6.79 -13.94
N VAL A 30 -25.07 -6.11 -12.79
CA VAL A 30 -25.63 -6.68 -11.55
C VAL A 30 -27.16 -6.79 -11.59
N GLU A 31 -27.85 -5.94 -12.36
CA GLU A 31 -29.29 -6.06 -12.57
C GLU A 31 -29.65 -7.23 -13.49
N THR A 32 -28.87 -7.46 -14.55
CA THR A 32 -29.17 -8.51 -15.54
C THR A 32 -28.66 -9.88 -15.14
N GLU A 33 -27.53 -9.94 -14.43
CA GLU A 33 -26.84 -11.17 -14.03
C GLU A 33 -26.45 -11.11 -12.53
N PRO A 34 -27.44 -11.06 -11.62
CA PRO A 34 -27.22 -10.87 -10.18
C PRO A 34 -26.46 -12.03 -9.51
N GLU A 35 -26.38 -13.19 -10.15
CA GLU A 35 -25.60 -14.34 -9.67
C GLU A 35 -24.10 -14.23 -9.94
N VAL A 36 -23.68 -13.29 -10.80
CA VAL A 36 -22.28 -13.13 -11.21
C VAL A 36 -21.57 -12.19 -10.24
N ILE A 37 -20.93 -12.79 -9.23
CA ILE A 37 -20.23 -12.10 -8.14
C ILE A 37 -19.21 -11.07 -8.64
N SER A 38 -18.46 -11.38 -9.71
CA SER A 38 -17.44 -10.47 -10.23
C SER A 38 -18.01 -9.12 -10.68
N HIS A 39 -19.29 -9.04 -11.05
CA HIS A 39 -19.93 -7.75 -11.37
C HIS A 39 -19.97 -6.83 -10.16
N TYR A 40 -20.27 -7.37 -8.97
CA TYR A 40 -20.30 -6.61 -7.72
C TYR A 40 -18.90 -6.14 -7.31
N TRP A 41 -17.88 -6.97 -7.51
CA TRP A 41 -16.49 -6.57 -7.26
C TRP A 41 -16.11 -5.36 -8.11
N TYR A 42 -16.29 -5.45 -9.42
CA TYR A 42 -15.95 -4.36 -10.34
C TYR A 42 -16.84 -3.13 -10.18
N LEU A 43 -18.12 -3.30 -9.80
CA LEU A 43 -19.00 -2.19 -9.46
C LEU A 43 -18.47 -1.41 -8.26
N GLY A 44 -18.10 -2.11 -7.18
CA GLY A 44 -17.54 -1.45 -6.00
C GLY A 44 -16.21 -0.76 -6.29
N ILE A 45 -15.35 -1.37 -7.12
CA ILE A 45 -14.11 -0.71 -7.59
C ILE A 45 -14.44 0.55 -8.40
N ALA A 46 -15.44 0.51 -9.29
CA ALA A 46 -15.86 1.68 -10.06
C ALA A 46 -16.34 2.82 -9.14
N TYR A 47 -17.16 2.50 -8.13
CA TYR A 47 -17.56 3.46 -7.10
C TYR A 47 -16.37 4.05 -6.33
N LEU A 48 -15.41 3.22 -5.89
CA LEU A 48 -14.20 3.72 -5.23
C LEU A 48 -13.42 4.72 -6.09
N LEU A 49 -13.26 4.42 -7.38
CA LEU A 49 -12.52 5.29 -8.31
C LEU A 49 -13.24 6.61 -8.60
N GLN A 50 -14.53 6.69 -8.27
CA GLN A 50 -15.34 7.92 -8.27
C GLN A 50 -15.37 8.64 -6.91
N GLY A 51 -14.70 8.11 -5.87
CA GLY A 51 -14.77 8.64 -4.51
C GLY A 51 -16.06 8.28 -3.76
N ARG A 52 -16.84 7.32 -4.27
CA ARG A 52 -18.11 6.84 -3.72
C ARG A 52 -17.86 5.63 -2.81
N GLU A 53 -17.14 5.87 -1.72
CA GLU A 53 -16.61 4.81 -0.86
C GLU A 53 -17.70 4.02 -0.12
N GLU A 54 -18.74 4.72 0.35
CA GLU A 54 -19.87 4.09 1.04
C GLU A 54 -20.62 3.12 0.11
N GLU A 55 -20.85 3.50 -1.15
CA GLU A 55 -21.48 2.61 -2.13
C GLU A 55 -20.61 1.41 -2.48
N ALA A 56 -19.30 1.60 -2.58
CA ALA A 56 -18.37 0.50 -2.81
C ALA A 56 -18.43 -0.56 -1.71
N GLN A 57 -18.28 -0.12 -0.45
CA GLN A 57 -18.34 -1.01 0.71
C GLN A 57 -19.70 -1.70 0.82
N SER A 58 -20.79 -0.97 0.59
CA SER A 58 -22.15 -1.53 0.61
C SER A 58 -22.34 -2.61 -0.47
N THR A 59 -21.80 -2.38 -1.66
CA THR A 59 -21.84 -3.33 -2.79
C THR A 59 -21.11 -4.63 -2.45
N TRP A 60 -19.93 -4.53 -1.85
CA TRP A 60 -19.17 -5.72 -1.45
C TRP A 60 -19.78 -6.44 -0.26
N LEU A 61 -20.29 -5.69 0.71
CA LEU A 61 -20.96 -6.23 1.88
C LEU A 61 -22.17 -7.08 1.49
N LEU A 62 -22.94 -6.66 0.48
CA LEU A 62 -24.05 -7.44 -0.06
C LEU A 62 -23.61 -8.86 -0.45
N VAL A 63 -22.49 -9.00 -1.15
CA VAL A 63 -21.95 -10.30 -1.56
C VAL A 63 -21.54 -11.12 -0.34
N PHE A 64 -20.79 -10.52 0.60
CA PHE A 64 -20.33 -11.23 1.79
C PHE A 64 -21.48 -11.67 2.71
N MET A 65 -22.55 -10.88 2.82
CA MET A 65 -23.74 -11.22 3.61
C MET A 65 -24.55 -12.37 2.99
N GLY A 66 -24.54 -12.49 1.66
CA GLY A 66 -25.22 -13.57 0.93
C GLY A 66 -24.40 -14.84 0.77
N ALA A 67 -23.11 -14.82 1.09
CA ALA A 67 -22.20 -15.93 0.86
C ALA A 67 -22.32 -17.03 1.92
N ASP A 68 -22.11 -18.28 1.50
CA ASP A 68 -21.85 -19.38 2.43
C ASP A 68 -20.54 -19.08 3.20
N PRO A 69 -20.51 -19.22 4.54
CA PRO A 69 -19.27 -19.11 5.32
C PRO A 69 -18.09 -19.91 4.75
N ALA A 70 -18.34 -21.06 4.14
CA ALA A 70 -17.31 -21.88 3.51
C ALA A 70 -16.67 -21.24 2.26
N ALA A 71 -17.35 -20.27 1.63
CA ALA A 71 -16.85 -19.54 0.46
C ALA A 71 -16.11 -18.24 0.83
N SER A 72 -16.17 -17.82 2.10
CA SER A 72 -15.66 -16.51 2.54
C SER A 72 -14.20 -16.27 2.17
N ASP A 73 -13.32 -17.25 2.42
CA ASP A 73 -11.89 -17.12 2.10
C ASP A 73 -11.64 -16.96 0.59
N SER A 74 -12.41 -17.68 -0.25
CA SER A 74 -12.30 -17.60 -1.70
C SER A 74 -12.74 -16.23 -2.22
N LEU A 75 -13.83 -15.69 -1.68
CA LEU A 75 -14.37 -14.38 -2.06
C LEU A 75 -13.43 -13.25 -1.64
N THR A 76 -12.90 -13.33 -0.42
CA THR A 76 -11.86 -12.42 0.08
C THR A 76 -10.63 -12.46 -0.84
N GLY A 77 -10.17 -13.66 -1.22
CA GLY A 77 -9.04 -13.81 -2.14
C GLY A 77 -9.29 -13.23 -3.54
N GLU A 78 -10.50 -13.41 -4.08
CA GLU A 78 -10.91 -12.87 -5.38
C GLU A 78 -10.91 -11.33 -5.37
N LEU A 79 -11.61 -10.72 -4.42
CA LEU A 79 -11.67 -9.26 -4.30
C LEU A 79 -10.28 -8.68 -4.00
N ALA A 80 -9.48 -9.34 -3.17
CA ALA A 80 -8.11 -8.93 -2.89
C ALA A 80 -7.23 -8.89 -4.16
N GLN A 81 -7.37 -9.91 -5.03
CA GLN A 81 -6.65 -9.95 -6.30
C GLN A 81 -7.09 -8.84 -7.25
N ILE A 82 -8.39 -8.53 -7.30
CA ILE A 82 -8.93 -7.44 -8.13
C ILE A 82 -8.43 -6.08 -7.63
N LEU A 83 -8.48 -5.84 -6.31
CA LEU A 83 -7.94 -4.63 -5.68
C LEU A 83 -6.45 -4.44 -5.94
N ASP A 84 -5.64 -5.50 -5.77
CA ASP A 84 -4.21 -5.45 -6.07
C ASP A 84 -3.93 -5.13 -7.55
N THR A 85 -4.70 -5.74 -8.45
CA THR A 85 -4.57 -5.53 -9.90
C THR A 85 -4.90 -4.09 -10.28
N GLU A 86 -5.99 -3.54 -9.74
CA GLU A 86 -6.39 -2.17 -10.03
C GLU A 86 -5.46 -1.16 -9.37
N ALA A 87 -5.00 -1.40 -8.13
CA ALA A 87 -4.02 -0.55 -7.48
C ALA A 87 -2.73 -0.43 -8.32
N LYS A 88 -2.24 -1.56 -8.85
CA LYS A 88 -1.09 -1.58 -9.79
C LYS A 88 -1.38 -0.78 -11.06
N ARG A 89 -2.61 -0.84 -11.60
CA ARG A 89 -2.99 -0.03 -12.77
C ARG A 89 -2.91 1.46 -12.46
N GLN A 90 -3.43 1.89 -11.31
CA GLN A 90 -3.39 3.28 -10.86
C GLN A 90 -1.95 3.74 -10.58
N GLU A 91 -1.10 2.88 -9.99
CA GLU A 91 0.33 3.15 -9.81
C GLU A 91 1.05 3.38 -11.16
N VAL A 92 0.74 2.61 -12.21
CA VAL A 92 1.30 2.81 -13.55
C VAL A 92 0.80 4.11 -14.19
N GLN A 93 -0.41 4.55 -13.85
CA GLN A 93 -0.98 5.83 -14.30
C GLN A 93 -0.52 7.02 -13.45
N GLU A 94 0.31 6.78 -12.43
CA GLU A 94 0.75 7.78 -11.46
C GLU A 94 -0.38 8.45 -10.66
N ASP A 95 -1.56 7.80 -10.61
CA ASP A 95 -2.66 8.21 -9.73
C ASP A 95 -2.46 7.63 -8.33
N TRP A 96 -1.51 8.24 -7.62
CA TRP A 96 -1.07 7.77 -6.30
C TRP A 96 -2.21 7.78 -5.27
N GLN A 97 -3.16 8.71 -5.39
CA GLN A 97 -4.26 8.83 -4.45
C GLN A 97 -5.26 7.67 -4.63
N LYS A 98 -5.63 7.33 -5.87
CA LYS A 98 -6.49 6.16 -6.12
C LYS A 98 -5.78 4.85 -5.78
N ALA A 99 -4.50 4.73 -6.11
CA ALA A 99 -3.69 3.59 -5.70
C ALA A 99 -3.69 3.42 -4.17
N TRP A 100 -3.47 4.51 -3.44
CA TRP A 100 -3.47 4.51 -1.98
C TRP A 100 -4.82 4.05 -1.41
N LEU A 101 -5.94 4.56 -1.94
CA LEU A 101 -7.29 4.19 -1.52
C LEU A 101 -7.54 2.68 -1.70
N LEU A 102 -7.22 2.15 -2.89
CA LEU A 102 -7.39 0.72 -3.19
C LEU A 102 -6.51 -0.18 -2.30
N ARG A 103 -5.27 0.25 -2.05
CA ARG A 103 -4.33 -0.45 -1.14
C ARG A 103 -4.80 -0.44 0.30
N GLY A 104 -5.47 0.65 0.72
CA GLY A 104 -6.13 0.78 2.02
C GLY A 104 -7.23 -0.28 2.20
N HIS A 105 -8.20 -0.34 1.28
CA HIS A 105 -9.24 -1.37 1.34
C HIS A 105 -8.69 -2.80 1.21
N LEU A 106 -7.65 -3.00 0.40
CA LEU A 106 -6.98 -4.30 0.33
C LEU A 106 -6.37 -4.70 1.69
N ARG A 107 -5.84 -3.74 2.46
CA ARG A 107 -5.34 -4.02 3.81
C ARG A 107 -6.47 -4.36 4.78
N GLU A 108 -7.60 -3.65 4.72
CA GLU A 108 -8.78 -3.95 5.55
C GLU A 108 -9.29 -5.37 5.30
N LEU A 109 -9.33 -5.75 4.02
CA LEU A 109 -9.79 -7.07 3.58
C LEU A 109 -8.79 -8.19 3.89
N ALA A 110 -7.49 -7.93 3.69
CA ALA A 110 -6.42 -8.92 3.80
C ALA A 110 -5.19 -8.34 4.52
N PRO A 111 -5.25 -8.16 5.87
CA PRO A 111 -4.23 -7.46 6.63
C PRO A 111 -2.87 -8.18 6.68
N ALA A 112 -2.84 -9.48 6.40
CA ALA A 112 -1.62 -10.29 6.39
C ALA A 112 -0.76 -10.12 5.11
N LEU A 113 -1.21 -9.34 4.12
CA LEU A 113 -0.46 -9.13 2.88
C LEU A 113 0.67 -8.10 3.09
N VAL A 114 1.83 -8.57 3.56
CA VAL A 114 2.98 -7.69 3.89
C VAL A 114 3.41 -6.79 2.73
N ASN A 115 3.42 -7.30 1.49
CA ASN A 115 3.81 -6.50 0.34
C ASN A 115 2.78 -5.40 0.05
N ASN A 116 1.49 -5.64 0.34
CA ASN A 116 0.47 -4.59 0.25
C ASN A 116 0.71 -3.50 1.29
N VAL A 117 1.02 -3.88 2.53
CA VAL A 117 1.34 -2.91 3.60
C VAL A 117 2.58 -2.08 3.24
N LEU A 118 3.63 -2.70 2.71
CA LEU A 118 4.82 -1.99 2.26
C LEU A 118 4.51 -1.04 1.09
N GLN A 119 3.67 -1.43 0.12
CA GLN A 119 3.25 -0.52 -0.96
C GLN A 119 2.41 0.64 -0.42
N LEU A 120 1.50 0.39 0.52
CA LEU A 120 0.69 1.42 1.15
C LEU A 120 1.56 2.46 1.85
N LEU A 121 2.54 2.02 2.65
CA LEU A 121 3.52 2.91 3.29
C LEU A 121 4.34 3.69 2.26
N ALA A 122 4.78 3.04 1.18
CA ALA A 122 5.51 3.71 0.10
C ALA A 122 4.67 4.80 -0.58
N LEU A 123 3.36 4.57 -0.76
CA LEU A 123 2.41 5.55 -1.29
C LEU A 123 2.18 6.69 -0.30
N GLU A 124 1.96 6.40 0.99
CA GLU A 124 1.83 7.42 2.04
C GLU A 124 3.06 8.36 2.05
N MET A 125 4.27 7.81 1.87
CA MET A 125 5.51 8.60 1.79
C MET A 125 5.60 9.42 0.49
N THR A 126 5.10 8.91 -0.62
CA THR A 126 5.06 9.63 -1.91
C THR A 126 4.02 10.76 -1.89
N LEU A 127 2.92 10.56 -1.17
CA LEU A 127 1.85 11.53 -0.98
C LEU A 127 2.15 12.55 0.15
N GLU A 128 3.30 12.44 0.80
CA GLU A 128 3.69 13.28 1.97
C GLU A 128 2.71 13.18 3.16
N GLN A 129 2.03 12.03 3.29
CA GLN A 129 1.05 11.75 4.36
C GLN A 129 1.60 10.77 5.42
N TYR A 130 2.82 10.26 5.22
CA TYR A 130 3.44 9.32 6.13
C TYR A 130 3.80 9.97 7.47
N VAL A 131 3.44 9.29 8.56
CA VAL A 131 3.92 9.59 9.92
C VAL A 131 4.53 8.32 10.55
N PRO A 132 5.59 8.43 11.38
CA PRO A 132 6.28 7.26 11.92
C PRO A 132 5.42 6.25 12.67
N GLU A 133 4.38 6.73 13.36
CA GLU A 133 3.41 5.93 14.12
C GLU A 133 2.70 4.89 13.23
N ARG A 134 2.60 5.16 11.91
CA ARG A 134 2.04 4.23 10.93
C ARG A 134 2.69 2.86 10.96
N LEU A 135 4.00 2.78 11.21
CA LEU A 135 4.71 1.49 11.28
C LEU A 135 4.18 0.58 12.40
N GLU A 136 3.77 1.18 13.52
CA GLU A 136 3.18 0.50 14.67
C GLU A 136 1.69 0.22 14.44
N GLU A 137 0.94 1.20 13.91
CA GLU A 137 -0.48 1.02 13.56
C GLU A 137 -0.72 -0.09 12.54
N VAL A 138 0.25 -0.34 11.66
CA VAL A 138 0.21 -1.45 10.71
C VAL A 138 0.86 -2.73 11.20
N GLN A 139 1.38 -2.75 12.43
CA GLN A 139 2.05 -3.92 13.05
C GLN A 139 3.12 -4.51 12.12
N LEU A 140 3.89 -3.63 11.45
CA LEU A 140 4.79 -4.06 10.36
C LEU A 140 5.83 -5.06 10.85
N LYS A 141 6.31 -4.87 12.08
CA LYS A 141 7.31 -5.74 12.72
C LYS A 141 6.79 -7.16 12.90
N GLU A 142 5.59 -7.31 13.46
CA GLU A 142 4.93 -8.60 13.69
C GLU A 142 4.65 -9.27 12.34
N LEU A 143 4.18 -8.50 11.37
CA LEU A 143 3.85 -8.99 10.04
C LEU A 143 5.08 -9.53 9.30
N LEU A 144 6.20 -8.79 9.37
CA LEU A 144 7.48 -9.24 8.84
C LEU A 144 7.94 -10.53 9.54
N ALA A 145 7.95 -10.55 10.88
CA ALA A 145 8.39 -11.73 11.64
C ALA A 145 7.58 -13.02 11.31
N GLN A 146 6.31 -12.87 10.96
CA GLN A 146 5.43 -13.98 10.60
C GLN A 146 5.51 -14.38 9.11
N THR A 147 6.10 -13.55 8.26
CA THR A 147 6.17 -13.79 6.82
C THR A 147 7.53 -14.37 6.41
N PRO A 148 7.59 -15.52 5.74
CA PRO A 148 8.84 -16.04 5.19
C PRO A 148 9.53 -15.01 4.28
N ALA A 149 10.84 -14.81 4.46
CA ALA A 149 11.63 -13.83 3.69
C ALA A 149 11.49 -13.98 2.16
N THR A 150 11.26 -15.20 1.66
CA THR A 150 11.04 -15.49 0.23
C THR A 150 9.76 -14.90 -0.35
N LEU A 151 8.80 -14.52 0.51
CA LEU A 151 7.53 -13.91 0.11
C LEU A 151 7.54 -12.38 0.26
N VAL A 152 8.57 -11.81 0.89
CA VAL A 152 8.72 -10.36 1.07
C VAL A 152 9.47 -9.78 -0.13
N ASP A 153 8.88 -8.77 -0.76
CA ASP A 153 9.56 -8.01 -1.81
C ASP A 153 10.71 -7.21 -1.19
N SER A 154 11.94 -7.68 -1.43
CA SER A 154 13.15 -7.08 -0.85
C SER A 154 13.45 -5.68 -1.38
N GLU A 155 13.11 -5.39 -2.64
CA GLU A 155 13.38 -4.06 -3.21
C GLU A 155 12.40 -3.03 -2.63
N LEU A 156 11.14 -3.42 -2.52
CA LEU A 156 10.12 -2.62 -1.87
C LEU A 156 10.43 -2.40 -0.39
N LEU A 157 10.82 -3.46 0.34
CA LEU A 157 11.20 -3.39 1.75
C LEU A 157 12.33 -2.37 1.97
N LEU A 158 13.41 -2.46 1.18
CA LEU A 158 14.54 -1.54 1.28
C LEU A 158 14.16 -0.10 0.89
N ARG A 159 13.24 0.07 -0.07
CA ARG A 159 12.73 1.40 -0.45
C ARG A 159 11.98 2.05 0.70
N VAL A 160 11.07 1.33 1.35
CA VAL A 160 10.31 1.84 2.52
C VAL A 160 11.27 2.10 3.69
N LEU A 161 12.22 1.20 3.94
CA LEU A 161 13.26 1.41 4.95
C LEU A 161 14.03 2.70 4.72
N THR A 162 14.56 2.88 3.51
CA THR A 162 15.31 4.09 3.12
C THR A 162 14.51 5.36 3.35
N LYS A 163 13.24 5.37 2.92
CA LYS A 163 12.39 6.55 3.08
C LYS A 163 12.04 6.81 4.56
N SER A 164 11.81 5.77 5.35
CA SER A 164 11.50 5.91 6.79
C SER A 164 12.66 6.53 7.60
N LEU A 165 13.90 6.37 7.14
CA LEU A 165 15.09 6.94 7.77
C LEU A 165 15.16 8.47 7.67
N TYR A 166 14.46 9.08 6.71
CA TYR A 166 14.29 10.54 6.68
C TYR A 166 13.34 11.06 7.78
N HIS A 167 12.67 10.16 8.49
CA HIS A 167 11.81 10.46 9.65
C HIS A 167 12.31 9.69 10.89
N PRO A 168 13.47 10.09 11.46
CA PRO A 168 14.07 9.37 12.59
C PRO A 168 13.09 9.25 13.77
N SER A 169 12.83 8.02 14.18
CA SER A 169 11.89 7.68 15.24
C SER A 169 12.27 6.36 15.87
N ARG A 170 11.69 6.06 17.04
CA ARG A 170 11.86 4.74 17.66
C ARG A 170 11.32 3.64 16.74
N GLN A 171 10.18 3.88 16.10
CA GLN A 171 9.53 2.96 15.19
C GLN A 171 10.41 2.67 13.96
N ALA A 172 11.09 3.68 13.41
CA ALA A 172 12.05 3.48 12.32
C ALA A 172 13.21 2.58 12.75
N ILE A 173 13.72 2.70 13.99
CA ILE A 173 14.77 1.82 14.51
C ILE A 173 14.27 0.38 14.66
N GLU A 174 13.09 0.18 15.24
CA GLU A 174 12.49 -1.15 15.38
C GLU A 174 12.21 -1.78 14.00
N PHE A 175 11.88 -0.97 13.01
CA PHE A 175 11.73 -1.41 11.63
C PHE A 175 13.06 -1.83 11.00
N ILE A 176 14.15 -1.07 11.19
CA ILE A 176 15.51 -1.45 10.77
C ILE A 176 15.84 -2.85 11.30
N GLU A 177 15.65 -3.07 12.60
CA GLU A 177 15.93 -4.37 13.23
C GLU A 177 15.11 -5.50 12.60
N ALA A 178 13.81 -5.29 12.37
CA ALA A 178 12.95 -6.27 11.71
C ALA A 178 13.46 -6.60 10.29
N THR A 179 13.90 -5.62 9.51
CA THR A 179 14.36 -5.83 8.13
C THR A 179 15.62 -6.70 8.02
N LEU A 180 16.49 -6.69 9.04
CA LEU A 180 17.73 -7.46 9.04
C LEU A 180 17.49 -8.98 8.94
N HIS A 181 16.32 -9.46 9.37
CA HIS A 181 15.94 -10.87 9.29
C HIS A 181 15.45 -11.30 7.89
N HIS A 182 15.11 -10.35 7.02
CA HIS A 182 14.50 -10.64 5.72
C HIS A 182 15.46 -10.52 4.54
N THR A 183 16.57 -9.79 4.68
CA THR A 183 17.53 -9.67 3.58
C THR A 183 18.94 -9.29 4.05
N ASP A 184 19.95 -10.05 3.61
CA ASP A 184 21.36 -9.70 3.85
C ASP A 184 21.72 -8.35 3.23
N ARG A 185 21.01 -7.94 2.17
CA ARG A 185 21.17 -6.61 1.56
C ARG A 185 20.85 -5.48 2.55
N ALA A 186 19.95 -5.70 3.51
CA ALA A 186 19.63 -4.70 4.53
C ALA A 186 20.84 -4.46 5.41
N ARG A 187 21.60 -5.51 5.76
CA ARG A 187 22.82 -5.36 6.57
C ARG A 187 23.85 -4.50 5.87
N ASP A 188 24.18 -4.79 4.62
CA ASP A 188 25.15 -4.02 3.84
C ASP A 188 24.67 -2.57 3.63
N PHE A 189 23.37 -2.40 3.39
CA PHE A 189 22.75 -1.08 3.24
C PHE A 189 22.82 -0.26 4.54
N ILE A 190 22.47 -0.85 5.68
CA ILE A 190 22.52 -0.21 6.99
C ILE A 190 23.96 0.14 7.37
N LEU A 191 24.92 -0.76 7.11
CA LEU A 191 26.35 -0.48 7.33
C LEU A 191 26.82 0.71 6.48
N ASN A 192 26.43 0.77 5.20
CA ASN A 192 26.75 1.89 4.34
C ASN A 192 26.12 3.20 4.84
N LEU A 193 24.87 3.17 5.30
CA LEU A 193 24.19 4.32 5.86
C LEU A 193 24.89 4.83 7.12
N ILE A 194 25.24 3.93 8.05
CA ILE A 194 26.01 4.26 9.26
C ILE A 194 27.35 4.90 8.87
N MET A 195 28.07 4.33 7.90
CA MET A 195 29.33 4.91 7.42
C MET A 195 29.15 6.30 6.82
N GLN A 196 28.08 6.56 6.07
CA GLN A 196 27.78 7.89 5.54
C GLN A 196 27.49 8.91 6.65
N PHE A 197 26.71 8.53 7.67
CA PHE A 197 26.45 9.39 8.83
C PHE A 197 27.73 9.68 9.62
N LEU A 198 28.58 8.67 9.85
CA LEU A 198 29.86 8.85 10.54
C LEU A 198 30.79 9.78 9.75
N ALA A 199 30.93 9.58 8.43
CA ALA A 199 31.74 10.45 7.57
C ALA A 199 31.22 11.90 7.53
N PHE A 200 29.90 12.10 7.60
CA PHE A 200 29.30 13.43 7.71
C PHE A 200 29.61 14.09 9.08
N SER A 201 29.60 13.31 10.16
CA SER A 201 29.95 13.80 11.50
C SER A 201 31.43 14.19 11.63
N GLU A 202 32.34 13.46 10.97
CA GLU A 202 33.78 13.78 10.94
C GLU A 202 34.08 15.03 10.11
N ASN A 203 33.41 15.21 8.96
CA ASN A 203 33.56 16.41 8.14
C ASN A 203 33.00 17.68 8.80
N THR A 204 31.98 17.55 9.65
CA THR A 204 31.43 18.68 10.42
C THR A 204 32.23 18.98 11.69
N ALA A 205 32.86 17.96 12.30
CA ALA A 205 33.80 18.13 13.41
C ALA A 205 35.11 18.84 13.00
N GLY A 206 35.47 18.83 11.72
CA GLY A 206 36.58 19.61 11.15
C GLY A 206 36.29 21.13 11.06
N VAL A 207 35.04 21.56 11.29
CA VAL A 207 34.65 22.98 11.37
C VAL A 207 34.56 23.39 12.84
N SER A 208 35.68 23.37 13.56
CA SER A 208 35.77 23.92 14.92
C SER A 208 35.93 25.45 14.90
N SER A 209 34.80 26.16 14.88
CA SER A 209 34.42 27.39 15.63
C SER A 209 35.25 28.71 15.48
N PRO A 210 34.66 29.89 15.79
CA PRO A 210 34.58 30.27 17.20
C PRO A 210 33.20 30.74 17.67
N LEU A 211 32.82 30.19 18.82
CA LEU A 211 31.93 30.77 19.83
C LEU A 211 32.05 32.30 19.88
N MET A 212 30.97 33.01 19.56
CA MET A 212 30.80 34.39 19.97
C MET A 212 30.23 34.40 21.40
N PRO A 213 30.76 35.25 22.31
CA PRO A 213 30.24 35.32 23.67
C PRO A 213 28.89 36.03 23.68
N LEU A 214 27.94 35.47 24.43
CA LEU A 214 26.74 36.18 24.88
C LEU A 214 27.18 37.47 25.58
N LYS A 215 26.90 38.62 24.95
CA LYS A 215 26.90 39.92 25.65
C LYS A 215 25.48 40.18 26.14
N SER A 216 25.37 40.22 27.46
CA SER A 216 24.26 40.74 28.25
C SER A 216 24.00 42.22 27.96
N ALA A 217 22.75 42.58 27.67
CA ALA A 217 22.06 43.79 28.10
C ALA A 217 20.55 43.56 27.98
#